data_AF-A0A382QHT2-F1
#
_entry.id   AF-A0A382QHT2-F1
#
_cell.length_a   1.000
_cell.length_b   1.000
_cell.length_c   1.000
_cell.angle_alpha   90.00
_cell.angle_beta   90.00
_cell.angle_gamma   90.00
#
_symmetry.space_group_name_H-M   'P 1'
#
loop_
_entity.id
_entity.type
_entity.pdbx_description
1 polymer ?
#
loop_
_entity_poly.entity_id
_entity_poly.type
_entity_poly.pdbx_seq_one_letter_code
_entity_poly.pdbx_strand_id
1 'polypeptide(L)'
;MLNGRVACGTLSILLIVGASQPGRAHTTQQWTPDKPGSDNIEVVAHLPLGPRLSVADIEIEQELHRPFVYIARMVYGSEGEKGTDIINIEDPANPKIIYRWRIENQDLHLGGGGMDV
;
A
#
# COMPACT_ATOMS: atom_id res chain seq x y z
N MET A 1 -38.90 20.12 -69.16
CA MET A 1 -39.46 21.24 -68.39
C MET A 1 -40.35 20.65 -67.30
N LEU A 2 -40.13 21.09 -66.05
CA LEU A 2 -40.80 20.79 -64.77
C LEU A 2 -41.20 19.34 -64.42
N ASN A 3 -40.68 18.84 -63.29
CA ASN A 3 -41.54 18.51 -62.14
C ASN A 3 -40.73 18.17 -60.88
N GLY A 4 -41.16 18.75 -59.76
CA GLY A 4 -40.57 18.54 -58.44
C GLY A 4 -40.96 17.21 -57.80
N ARG A 5 -40.16 16.77 -56.84
CA ARG A 5 -40.56 15.79 -55.83
C ARG A 5 -40.00 16.19 -54.47
N VAL A 6 -40.94 16.32 -53.55
CA VAL A 6 -40.80 16.55 -52.11
C VAL A 6 -39.96 15.42 -51.52
N ALA A 7 -38.85 15.76 -50.85
CA ALA A 7 -38.11 14.82 -50.02
C ALA A 7 -38.64 14.92 -48.58
N CYS A 8 -39.41 13.92 -48.19
CA CYS A 8 -39.87 13.68 -46.82
C CYS A 8 -38.65 13.41 -45.94
N GLY A 9 -38.31 14.32 -45.04
CA GLY A 9 -37.21 14.16 -44.08
C GLY A 9 -37.61 13.17 -42.99
N THR A 10 -37.03 11.97 -43.00
CA THR A 10 -37.11 11.02 -41.90
C THR A 10 -36.23 11.51 -40.76
N LEU A 11 -36.84 11.93 -39.65
CA LEU A 11 -36.17 12.26 -38.40
C LEU A 11 -35.73 10.96 -37.72
N SER A 12 -34.45 10.60 -37.85
CA SER A 12 -33.87 9.47 -37.10
C SER A 12 -33.54 9.90 -35.67
N ILE A 13 -34.34 9.45 -34.71
CA ILE A 13 -34.01 9.54 -33.28
C ILE A 13 -32.93 8.48 -32.99
N LEU A 14 -31.72 8.93 -32.69
CA LEU A 14 -30.63 8.08 -32.23
C LEU A 14 -30.82 7.80 -30.73
N LEU A 15 -31.35 6.61 -30.40
CA LEU A 15 -31.42 6.10 -29.03
C LEU A 15 -30.00 5.73 -28.57
N ILE A 16 -29.39 6.58 -27.74
CA ILE A 16 -28.17 6.24 -27.01
C ILE A 16 -28.57 5.25 -25.91
N VAL A 17 -28.42 3.95 -26.19
CA VAL A 17 -28.42 2.94 -25.14
C VAL A 17 -27.12 3.13 -24.36
N GLY A 18 -27.22 3.74 -23.18
CA GLY A 18 -26.10 3.81 -22.25
C GLY A 18 -25.69 2.39 -21.89
N ALA A 19 -24.52 1.96 -22.37
CA ALA A 19 -23.91 0.72 -21.92
C ALA A 19 -23.56 0.90 -20.44
N SER A 20 -24.38 0.33 -19.56
CA SER A 20 -23.99 0.07 -18.19
C SER A 20 -22.83 -0.91 -18.25
N GLN A 21 -21.61 -0.40 -18.14
CA GLN A 21 -20.45 -1.25 -17.90
C GLN A 21 -20.73 -1.96 -16.56
N PRO A 22 -20.83 -3.30 -16.51
CA PRO A 22 -20.83 -3.98 -15.23
C PRO A 22 -19.51 -3.63 -14.57
N GLY A 23 -19.56 -2.82 -13.52
CA GLY A 23 -18.41 -2.61 -12.65
C GLY A 23 -17.90 -3.99 -12.27
N ARG A 24 -16.64 -4.28 -12.56
CA ARG A 24 -16.01 -5.53 -12.13
C ARG A 24 -16.17 -5.58 -10.61
N ALA A 25 -17.05 -6.46 -10.14
CA ALA A 25 -17.11 -6.79 -8.73
C ALA A 25 -15.73 -7.36 -8.38
N HIS A 26 -14.92 -6.58 -7.66
CA HIS A 26 -13.66 -7.04 -7.13
C HIS A 26 -14.03 -7.98 -5.97
N THR A 27 -14.11 -9.28 -6.26
CA THR A 27 -14.10 -10.28 -5.19
C THR A 27 -12.82 -10.04 -4.42
N THR A 28 -12.93 -9.53 -3.20
CA THR A 28 -11.79 -9.25 -2.32
C THR A 28 -11.08 -10.57 -2.12
N GLN A 29 -9.97 -10.81 -2.82
CA GLN A 29 -9.26 -12.06 -2.66
C GLN A 29 -8.62 -12.03 -1.27
N GLN A 30 -9.13 -12.87 -0.37
CA GLN A 30 -8.67 -12.95 1.00
C GLN A 30 -7.26 -13.55 1.02
N TRP A 31 -6.31 -12.84 1.63
CA TRP A 31 -4.96 -13.35 1.90
C TRP A 31 -5.01 -14.73 2.57
N THR A 32 -4.13 -15.64 2.16
CA THR A 32 -3.84 -16.89 2.86
C THR A 32 -2.33 -17.06 3.04
N PRO A 33 -1.86 -17.91 3.98
CA PRO A 33 -0.43 -18.18 4.11
C PRO A 33 0.22 -18.67 2.80
N ASP A 34 -0.50 -19.50 2.02
CA ASP A 34 -0.02 -20.04 0.75
C ASP A 34 -0.19 -19.09 -0.44
N LYS A 35 -1.00 -18.03 -0.29
CA LYS A 35 -1.19 -16.97 -1.27
C LYS A 35 -1.10 -15.59 -0.59
N PRO A 36 0.11 -15.14 -0.23
CA PRO A 36 0.29 -13.80 0.30
C PRO A 36 0.05 -12.74 -0.79
N GLY A 37 -0.66 -11.67 -0.44
CA GLY A 37 -0.99 -10.57 -1.35
C GLY A 37 -2.46 -10.55 -1.77
N SER A 38 -2.70 -10.04 -2.98
CA SER A 38 -4.01 -9.96 -3.63
C SER A 38 -3.86 -10.17 -5.15
N ASP A 39 -4.95 -10.08 -5.91
CA ASP A 39 -4.88 -10.17 -7.38
C ASP A 39 -4.06 -9.04 -8.03
N ASN A 40 -3.75 -7.96 -7.31
CA ASN A 40 -3.00 -6.81 -7.79
C ASN A 40 -1.80 -6.40 -6.90
N ILE A 41 -1.47 -7.20 -5.88
CA ILE A 41 -0.35 -6.95 -4.97
C ILE A 41 0.45 -8.25 -4.84
N GLU A 42 1.73 -8.18 -5.16
CA GLU A 42 2.70 -9.25 -4.94
C GLU A 42 3.49 -8.99 -3.66
N VAL A 43 3.54 -9.97 -2.77
CA VAL A 43 4.41 -9.92 -1.58
C VAL A 43 5.78 -10.44 -1.97
N VAL A 44 6.77 -9.54 -2.07
CA VAL A 44 8.13 -9.87 -2.54
C VAL A 44 9.07 -10.37 -1.43
N ALA A 45 8.83 -9.97 -0.18
CA ALA A 45 9.65 -10.39 0.96
C ALA A 45 8.91 -10.20 2.30
N HIS A 46 9.37 -10.93 3.32
CA HIS A 46 9.05 -10.66 4.72
C HIS A 46 10.36 -10.45 5.49
N LEU A 47 10.48 -9.34 6.22
CA LEU A 47 11.62 -9.05 7.07
C LEU A 47 11.18 -9.06 8.55
N PRO A 48 11.61 -10.04 9.37
CA PRO A 48 11.26 -10.08 10.77
C PRO A 48 11.92 -8.92 11.53
N LEU A 49 11.12 -8.06 12.17
CA LEU A 49 11.62 -6.90 12.91
C LEU A 49 11.60 -7.09 14.44
N GLY A 50 10.89 -8.09 14.97
CA GLY A 50 10.83 -8.36 16.40
C GLY A 50 9.45 -8.84 16.84
N PRO A 51 9.07 -8.61 18.09
CA PRO A 51 7.76 -9.01 18.62
C PRO A 51 6.59 -8.42 17.82
N ARG A 52 5.47 -9.12 17.86
CA ARG A 52 4.21 -8.67 17.24
C ARG A 52 3.84 -7.28 17.77
N LEU A 53 3.34 -6.40 16.89
CA LEU A 53 2.94 -5.03 17.22
C LEU A 53 4.07 -4.11 17.73
N SER A 54 5.34 -4.46 17.53
CA SER A 54 6.49 -3.60 17.91
C SER A 54 6.95 -2.62 16.81
N VAL A 55 6.15 -2.46 15.76
CA VAL A 55 6.34 -1.48 14.66
C VAL A 55 5.21 -0.47 14.77
N ALA A 56 5.56 0.80 14.92
CA ALA A 56 4.59 1.88 15.07
C ALA A 56 4.26 2.52 13.72
N ASP A 57 5.28 3.05 13.05
CA ASP A 57 5.18 3.72 11.76
C ASP A 57 6.25 3.25 10.77
N ILE A 58 5.97 3.48 9.50
CA ILE A 58 6.83 3.14 8.36
C ILE A 58 6.88 4.35 7.43
N GLU A 59 8.09 4.82 7.13
CA GLU A 59 8.34 5.88 6.16
C GLU A 59 9.27 5.36 5.05
N ILE A 60 8.97 5.65 3.79
CA ILE A 60 9.79 5.23 2.64
C ILE A 60 10.37 6.45 1.95
N GLU A 61 11.70 6.46 1.77
CA GLU A 61 12.38 7.51 1.02
C GLU A 61 11.86 7.63 -0.41
N GLN A 62 11.75 8.88 -0.86
CA GLN A 62 11.38 9.21 -2.25
C GLN A 62 12.60 9.42 -3.16
N GLU A 63 13.81 9.41 -2.58
CA GLU A 63 15.06 9.59 -3.30
C GLU A 63 15.55 8.27 -3.89
N LEU A 64 15.60 8.15 -5.21
CA LEU A 64 15.82 6.87 -5.92
C LEU A 64 17.20 6.26 -5.64
N HIS A 65 18.23 7.08 -5.40
CA HIS A 65 19.57 6.59 -5.09
C HIS A 65 19.73 6.20 -3.61
N ARG A 66 18.68 6.38 -2.80
CA ARG A 66 18.64 6.05 -1.39
C ARG A 66 17.32 5.35 -1.07
N PRO A 67 17.10 4.13 -1.60
CA PRO A 67 15.85 3.38 -1.43
C PRO A 67 15.81 2.79 -0.02
N PHE A 68 15.65 3.65 0.99
CA PHE A 68 15.63 3.28 2.40
C PHE A 68 14.21 3.38 2.96
N VAL A 69 13.91 2.49 3.90
CA VAL A 69 12.71 2.52 4.71
C VAL A 69 13.11 2.76 6.16
N TYR A 70 12.45 3.71 6.81
CA TYR A 70 12.59 3.97 8.23
C TYR A 70 11.42 3.35 8.98
N ILE A 71 11.73 2.56 9.99
CA ILE A 71 10.73 1.90 10.82
C ILE A 71 10.82 2.49 12.22
N ALA A 72 9.72 3.03 12.72
CA ALA A 72 9.60 3.40 14.12
C ALA A 72 9.32 2.15 14.97
N ARG A 73 10.12 1.96 16.02
CA ARG A 73 10.02 0.82 16.93
C ARG A 73 9.35 1.25 18.24
N MET A 74 8.48 0.38 18.75
CA MET A 74 7.73 0.62 19.97
C MET A 74 7.68 -0.60 20.88
N VAL A 75 7.35 -0.33 22.13
CA VAL A 75 6.91 -1.32 23.12
C VAL A 75 5.39 -1.41 23.07
N TYR A 76 4.88 -2.62 22.85
CA TYR A 76 3.45 -2.94 22.93
C TYR A 76 3.18 -3.81 24.16
N GLY A 77 2.45 -3.26 25.14
CA GLY A 77 2.32 -3.91 26.44
C GLY A 77 3.67 -3.97 27.15
N SER A 78 4.23 -5.17 27.30
CA SER A 78 5.56 -5.42 27.88
C SER A 78 6.60 -5.90 26.87
N GLU A 79 6.24 -5.95 25.58
CA GLU A 79 7.06 -6.57 24.53
C GLU A 79 7.59 -5.53 23.55
N GLY A 80 8.82 -5.72 23.07
CA GLY A 80 9.45 -4.87 22.05
C GLY A 80 10.48 -3.90 22.61
N GLU A 81 10.92 -2.99 21.75
CA GLU A 81 11.95 -2.00 22.06
C GLU A 81 11.61 -0.68 21.37
N LYS A 82 11.94 0.44 22.01
CA LYS A 82 11.80 1.79 21.45
C LYS A 82 13.04 2.15 20.65
N GLY A 83 12.84 2.75 19.48
CA GLY A 83 13.94 3.20 18.63
C GLY A 83 13.56 3.25 17.16
N THR A 84 14.54 3.04 16.28
CA THR A 84 14.31 3.00 14.84
C THR A 84 15.19 1.96 14.15
N ASP A 85 14.69 1.37 13.07
CA ASP A 85 15.48 0.57 12.14
C ASP A 85 15.49 1.25 10.77
N ILE A 86 16.65 1.20 10.10
CA ILE A 86 16.78 1.64 8.70
C ILE A 86 17.02 0.41 7.84
N ILE A 87 16.18 0.24 6.83
CA ILE A 87 16.19 -0.90 5.91
C ILE A 87 16.57 -0.42 4.52
N ASN A 88 17.57 -1.04 3.90
CA ASN A 88 17.83 -0.91 2.47
C ASN A 88 16.89 -1.84 1.68
N ILE A 89 16.17 -1.29 0.71
CA ILE A 89 15.27 -2.00 -0.21
C ILE A 89 15.69 -1.88 -1.68
N GLU A 90 16.97 -1.62 -1.97
CA GLU A 90 17.53 -1.61 -3.33
C GLU A 90 17.27 -2.93 -4.09
N ASP A 91 17.33 -4.06 -3.38
CA ASP A 91 16.79 -5.35 -3.83
C ASP A 91 15.54 -5.69 -2.97
N PRO A 92 14.31 -5.44 -3.48
CA PRO A 92 13.08 -5.65 -2.72
C PRO A 92 12.83 -7.11 -2.32
N ALA A 93 13.41 -8.08 -3.04
CA ALA A 93 13.30 -9.51 -2.70
C ALA A 93 14.25 -9.91 -1.55
N ASN A 94 15.23 -9.06 -1.22
CA ASN A 94 16.22 -9.28 -0.18
C ASN A 94 16.49 -8.01 0.64
N PRO A 95 15.48 -7.47 1.35
CA PRO A 95 15.63 -6.26 2.13
C PRO A 95 16.58 -6.48 3.31
N LYS A 96 17.40 -5.48 3.64
CA LYS A 96 18.43 -5.59 4.67
C LYS A 96 18.34 -4.47 5.68
N ILE A 97 18.34 -4.81 6.97
CA ILE A 97 18.52 -3.82 8.03
C ILE A 97 19.98 -3.35 8.00
N ILE A 98 20.19 -2.08 7.68
CA ILE A 98 21.53 -1.47 7.57
C ILE A 98 21.89 -0.66 8.81
N TYR A 99 20.90 -0.30 9.63
CA TYR A 99 21.12 0.38 10.89
C TYR A 99 20.02 0.07 11.89
N ARG A 100 20.39 -0.04 13.17
CA ARG A 100 19.46 -0.13 14.31
C ARG A 100 19.89 0.84 15.37
N TRP A 101 18.98 1.70 15.79
CA TRP A 101 19.14 2.50 16.99
C TRP A 101 18.07 2.13 18.00
N ARG A 102 18.46 2.02 19.26
CA ARG A 102 17.59 1.74 20.40
C ARG A 102 17.83 2.82 21.42
N ILE A 103 16.75 3.32 22.00
CA ILE A 103 16.87 4.31 23.06
C ILE A 103 17.54 3.67 24.27
N GLU A 104 18.44 4.40 24.90
CA GLU A 104 19.09 3.97 26.13
C GLU A 104 18.14 4.15 27.32
N ASN A 105 18.24 3.31 28.36
CA ASN A 105 17.40 3.39 29.57
C ASN A 105 15.89 3.52 29.26
N GLN A 106 15.35 2.62 28.42
CA GLN A 106 13.99 2.72 27.85
C GLN A 106 12.86 2.79 28.89
N ASP A 107 13.13 2.28 30.09
CA ASP A 107 12.28 2.28 31.27
C ASP A 107 12.05 3.69 31.82
N LEU A 108 12.99 4.63 31.59
CA LEU A 108 12.85 6.03 31.96
C LEU A 108 11.96 6.83 30.99
N HIS A 109 11.67 6.28 29.81
CA HIS A 109 10.84 6.94 28.80
C HIS A 109 9.39 6.49 28.93
N LEU A 110 8.47 7.41 29.21
CA LEU A 110 7.04 7.09 29.29
C LEU A 110 6.43 6.87 27.89
N GLY A 111 5.33 6.11 27.82
CA GLY A 111 4.64 5.79 26.56
C GLY A 111 5.28 4.65 25.75
N GLY A 112 4.67 4.37 24.59
CA GLY A 112 5.03 3.22 23.75
C GLY A 112 6.31 3.40 22.92
N GLY A 113 6.79 4.63 22.73
CA GLY A 113 7.89 4.91 21.80
C GLY A 113 7.39 5.68 20.58
N GLY A 114 7.82 5.29 19.39
CA GLY A 114 7.56 6.02 18.14
C GLY A 114 6.14 5.93 17.57
N MET A 115 5.11 5.93 18.42
CA MET A 115 3.71 6.05 17.97
C MET A 115 3.37 7.52 17.70
N ASP A 116 2.71 7.79 16.58
CA ASP A 116 1.97 9.05 16.37
C ASP A 116 0.73 9.14 17.30
N VAL A 117 0.24 10.36 17.53
CA VAL A 117 -0.82 10.70 18.51
C VAL A 117 -2.23 10.81 17.93
#